data_AF-A0A6G8DC11-F1
#
_entry.id   AF-A0A6G8DC11-F1
#
_cell.length_a   1.000
_cell.length_b   1.000
_cell.length_c   1.000
_cell.angle_alpha   90.00
_cell.angle_beta   90.00
_cell.angle_gamma   90.00
#
_symmetry.space_group_name_H-M   'P 1'
#
loop_
_entity.id
_entity.type
_entity.pdbx_description
1 polymer ?
#
loop_
_entity_poly.entity_id
_entity_poly.type
_entity_poly.pdbx_seq_one_letter_code
_entity_poly.pdbx_strand_id
1 'polypeptide(L)'
;MSRLILLNKPYGVLCQFTDPEGRPTLADYIRTPGVYAAGRLDYDSEGLLLLTDDGRLQHQIAHPTHKQPKVYWAQVEGDVTEEALYMLRHGVDLKDGRTAPAKAQVIAEPDVWARIPPIRERKSIPTSWIELTITEGRNRQVRRMTAAVGHPTLRLIRQSVGSWNLNGLQPGEQREVEVALPRMPAKPERKNRPTARPGSYKSRPDRGRKR
;
A
#
# COMPACT_ATOMS: atom_id res chain seq x y z
N MET A 1 -20.27 -6.67 -11.02
CA MET A 1 -18.84 -6.73 -11.40
C MET A 1 -18.34 -5.30 -11.29
N SER A 2 -17.16 -5.11 -10.72
CA SER A 2 -16.55 -3.79 -10.56
C SER A 2 -15.33 -3.71 -11.47
N ARG A 3 -15.14 -2.56 -12.12
CA ARG A 3 -14.03 -2.33 -13.04
C ARG A 3 -12.73 -2.15 -12.25
N LEU A 4 -11.67 -2.84 -12.65
CA LEU A 4 -10.33 -2.63 -12.12
C LEU A 4 -9.34 -2.44 -13.27
N ILE A 5 -8.62 -1.33 -13.23
CA ILE A 5 -7.53 -1.03 -14.16
C ILE A 5 -6.20 -1.30 -13.46
N LEU A 6 -5.37 -2.12 -14.09
CA LEU A 6 -3.99 -2.38 -13.69
C LEU A 6 -3.11 -1.53 -14.58
N LEU A 7 -2.49 -0.49 -14.02
CA LEU A 7 -1.52 0.35 -14.70
C LEU A 7 -0.11 -0.03 -14.25
N ASN A 8 0.82 -0.20 -15.17
CA ASN A 8 2.24 -0.13 -14.82
C ASN A 8 2.67 1.34 -14.78
N LYS A 9 2.65 1.96 -13.60
CA LYS A 9 2.94 3.39 -13.44
C LYS A 9 4.43 3.65 -13.73
N PRO A 10 4.78 4.53 -14.70
CA PRO A 10 6.16 4.91 -14.92
C PRO A 10 6.75 5.71 -13.76
N TYR A 11 8.09 5.75 -13.71
CA TYR A 11 8.83 6.63 -12.80
C TYR A 11 8.51 8.10 -13.11
N GLY A 12 8.47 8.96 -12.09
CA GLY A 12 8.28 10.40 -12.30
C GLY A 12 6.86 10.82 -12.66
N VAL A 13 5.88 9.95 -12.38
CA VAL A 13 4.44 10.20 -12.59
C VAL A 13 3.74 10.30 -11.23
N LEU A 14 2.99 11.36 -11.00
CA LEU A 14 2.20 11.55 -9.78
C LEU A 14 1.02 10.58 -9.74
N CYS A 15 0.73 10.03 -8.57
CA CYS A 15 -0.46 9.20 -8.34
C CYS A 15 -1.71 10.05 -8.07
N GLN A 16 -2.05 10.91 -9.02
CA GLN A 16 -3.24 11.77 -9.05
C GLN A 16 -3.52 12.18 -10.51
N PHE A 17 -4.68 12.78 -10.79
CA PHE A 17 -5.10 13.18 -12.14
C PHE A 17 -4.89 14.66 -12.45
N THR A 18 -4.50 15.45 -11.46
CA THR A 18 -4.36 16.92 -11.61
C THR A 18 -3.12 17.36 -10.84
N ASP A 19 -2.27 18.19 -11.46
CA ASP A 19 -1.11 18.81 -10.82
C ASP A 19 -0.99 20.27 -11.26
N PRO A 20 -1.06 21.24 -10.34
CA PRO A 20 -0.92 22.66 -10.67
C PRO A 20 0.46 23.06 -11.21
N GLU A 21 1.50 22.28 -10.90
CA GLU A 21 2.88 22.55 -11.30
C GLU A 21 3.26 21.89 -12.65
N GLY A 22 2.31 21.22 -13.31
CA GLY A 22 2.50 20.64 -14.65
C GLY A 22 3.39 19.39 -14.70
N ARG A 23 3.57 18.67 -13.58
CA ARG A 23 4.28 17.39 -13.57
C ARG A 23 3.43 16.30 -14.22
N PRO A 24 4.05 15.22 -14.78
CA PRO A 24 3.30 14.08 -15.33
C PRO A 24 2.35 13.44 -14.31
N THR A 25 1.16 13.05 -14.75
CA THR A 25 0.07 12.55 -13.90
C THR A 25 -0.56 11.27 -14.45
N LEU A 26 -1.52 10.70 -13.73
CA LEU A 26 -2.29 9.56 -14.22
C LEU A 26 -3.13 9.90 -15.45
N ALA A 27 -3.48 11.18 -15.66
CA ALA A 27 -4.28 11.62 -16.81
C ALA A 27 -3.56 11.44 -18.16
N ASP A 28 -2.22 11.32 -18.14
CA ASP A 28 -1.43 11.06 -19.34
C ASP A 28 -1.63 9.62 -19.86
N TYR A 29 -1.98 8.69 -18.96
CA TYR A 29 -2.07 7.26 -19.24
C TYR A 29 -3.50 6.71 -19.16
N ILE A 30 -4.35 7.32 -18.34
CA ILE A 30 -5.71 6.85 -18.06
C ILE A 30 -6.72 7.85 -18.63
N ARG A 31 -7.48 7.42 -19.64
CA ARG A 31 -8.58 8.20 -20.23
C ARG A 31 -9.94 7.89 -19.63
N THR A 32 -10.06 6.78 -18.90
CA THR A 32 -11.30 6.36 -18.26
C THR A 32 -11.68 7.36 -17.15
N PRO A 33 -12.84 8.03 -17.25
CA PRO A 33 -13.27 8.99 -16.25
C PRO A 33 -13.74 8.29 -14.96
N GLY A 34 -13.70 9.01 -13.85
CA GLY A 34 -14.29 8.57 -12.58
C GLY A 34 -13.52 7.48 -11.81
N VAL A 35 -12.37 7.03 -12.33
CA VAL A 35 -11.51 6.07 -11.62
C VAL A 35 -10.51 6.78 -10.71
N TYR A 36 -10.13 6.11 -9.62
CA TYR A 36 -9.15 6.59 -8.66
C TYR A 36 -8.28 5.45 -8.15
N ALA A 37 -7.11 5.81 -7.61
CA ALA A 37 -6.13 4.83 -7.15
C ALA A 37 -6.65 4.00 -5.96
N ALA A 38 -6.65 2.69 -6.13
CA ALA A 38 -6.83 1.70 -5.08
C ALA A 38 -5.49 1.39 -4.41
N GLY A 39 -5.03 2.36 -3.61
CA GLY A 39 -3.72 2.33 -2.96
C GLY A 39 -2.69 3.11 -3.76
N ARG A 40 -2.19 4.20 -3.17
CA ARG A 40 -1.26 5.11 -3.82
C ARG A 40 0.10 4.46 -4.10
N LEU A 41 0.82 5.02 -5.05
CA LEU A 41 2.21 4.70 -5.35
C LEU A 41 2.98 6.03 -5.44
N ASP A 42 4.18 6.09 -4.85
CA ASP A 42 4.94 7.34 -4.78
C ASP A 42 5.40 7.80 -6.18
N TYR A 43 5.65 9.10 -6.30
CA TYR A 43 6.14 9.73 -7.54
C TYR A 43 7.41 9.05 -8.09
N ASP A 44 8.34 8.74 -7.19
CA ASP A 44 9.63 8.11 -7.48
C ASP A 44 9.58 6.57 -7.45
N SER A 45 8.39 5.98 -7.41
CA SER A 45 8.19 4.53 -7.49
C SER A 45 7.52 4.14 -8.81
N GLU A 46 7.75 2.90 -9.22
CA GLU A 46 7.33 2.32 -10.49
C GLU A 46 6.43 1.09 -10.26
N GLY A 47 5.78 0.60 -11.31
CA GLY A 47 5.09 -0.68 -11.29
C GLY A 47 3.59 -0.57 -11.01
N LEU A 48 3.03 -1.66 -10.51
CA LEU A 48 1.59 -1.89 -10.47
C LEU A 48 0.86 -0.84 -9.63
N LEU A 49 -0.02 -0.10 -10.26
CA LEU A 49 -1.03 0.76 -9.65
C LEU A 49 -2.41 0.25 -10.05
N LEU A 50 -3.25 0.02 -9.05
CA LEU A 50 -4.64 -0.38 -9.26
C LEU A 50 -5.52 0.86 -9.25
N LEU A 51 -6.45 0.96 -10.19
CA LEU A 51 -7.47 2.02 -10.24
C LEU A 51 -8.86 1.42 -10.41
N THR A 52 -9.86 2.00 -9.76
CA THR A 52 -11.25 1.54 -9.79
C THR A 52 -12.18 2.74 -9.69
N ASP A 53 -13.40 2.61 -10.20
CA ASP A 53 -14.51 3.54 -9.94
C ASP A 53 -15.33 3.13 -8.70
N ASP A 54 -15.22 1.87 -8.27
CA ASP A 54 -15.95 1.31 -7.12
C ASP A 54 -15.26 1.52 -5.76
N GLY A 55 -15.95 2.24 -4.85
CA GLY A 55 -15.44 2.56 -3.51
C GLY A 55 -15.32 1.37 -2.57
N ARG A 56 -16.13 0.33 -2.78
CA ARG A 56 -16.04 -0.90 -1.98
C ARG A 56 -14.80 -1.67 -2.38
N LEU A 57 -14.54 -1.78 -3.68
CA LEU A 57 -13.32 -2.42 -4.19
C LEU A 57 -12.08 -1.64 -3.74
N GLN A 58 -12.12 -0.31 -3.85
CA GLN A 58 -11.01 0.52 -3.37
C GLN A 58 -10.71 0.32 -1.89
N HIS A 59 -11.74 0.34 -1.05
CA HIS A 59 -11.59 0.11 0.38
C HIS A 59 -11.01 -1.29 0.65
N GLN A 60 -11.50 -2.32 -0.04
CA GLN A 60 -11.00 -3.69 0.13
C GLN A 60 -9.51 -3.82 -0.18
N ILE A 61 -9.04 -3.14 -1.23
CA ILE A 61 -7.64 -3.18 -1.67
C ILE A 61 -6.75 -2.32 -0.78
N ALA A 62 -7.16 -1.08 -0.51
CA ALA A 62 -6.30 -0.06 0.07
C ALA A 62 -6.37 0.02 1.60
N HIS A 63 -7.46 -0.44 2.23
CA HIS A 63 -7.65 -0.24 3.66
C HIS A 63 -6.67 -1.10 4.49
N PRO A 64 -5.97 -0.54 5.49
CA PRO A 64 -4.93 -1.24 6.25
C PRO A 64 -5.39 -2.55 6.92
N THR A 65 -6.67 -2.67 7.27
CA THR A 65 -7.22 -3.86 7.93
C THR A 65 -7.25 -5.09 7.05
N HIS A 66 -7.29 -4.94 5.72
CA HIS A 66 -7.34 -6.08 4.80
C HIS A 66 -5.96 -6.71 4.58
N LYS A 67 -4.88 -6.03 5.00
CA LYS A 67 -3.51 -6.56 5.02
C LYS A 67 -3.09 -7.21 3.70
N GLN A 68 -3.58 -6.68 2.57
CA GLN A 68 -3.32 -7.28 1.28
C GLN A 68 -1.80 -7.24 0.99
N PRO A 69 -1.19 -8.40 0.67
CA PRO A 69 0.24 -8.47 0.45
C PRO A 69 0.63 -7.66 -0.78
N LYS A 70 1.74 -6.94 -0.68
CA LYS A 70 2.31 -6.13 -1.75
C LYS A 70 3.74 -6.60 -1.92
N VAL A 71 4.07 -7.05 -3.12
CA VAL A 71 5.42 -7.51 -3.46
C VAL A 71 6.12 -6.37 -4.18
N TYR A 72 7.30 -6.04 -3.69
CA TYR A 72 8.17 -5.02 -4.26
C TYR A 72 9.49 -5.64 -4.68
N TRP A 73 9.96 -5.27 -5.85
CA TRP A 73 11.35 -5.45 -6.25
C TRP A 73 12.08 -4.13 -6.02
N ALA A 74 13.08 -4.17 -5.14
CA ALA A 74 13.87 -3.01 -4.78
C ALA A 74 15.32 -3.24 -5.19
N GLN A 75 15.84 -2.33 -6.00
CA GLN A 75 17.28 -2.22 -6.23
C GLN A 75 17.86 -1.32 -5.14
N VAL A 76 18.86 -1.80 -4.42
CA VAL A 76 19.46 -1.14 -3.26
C VAL A 76 20.97 -1.00 -3.42
N GLU A 77 21.56 -0.03 -2.72
CA GLU A 77 23.02 0.11 -2.65
C GLU A 77 23.65 -1.01 -1.81
N GLY A 78 24.82 -1.48 -2.26
CA GLY A 78 25.63 -2.48 -1.58
C GLY A 78 25.19 -3.93 -1.82
N ASP A 79 25.97 -4.84 -1.26
CA ASP A 79 25.68 -6.26 -1.21
C ASP A 79 24.83 -6.57 0.02
N VAL A 80 23.59 -7.01 -0.20
CA VAL A 80 22.65 -7.23 0.90
C VAL A 80 23.06 -8.47 1.70
N THR A 81 23.27 -8.29 3.00
CA THR A 81 23.67 -9.39 3.89
C THR A 81 22.47 -10.17 4.44
N GLU A 82 22.71 -11.40 4.89
CA GLU A 82 21.68 -12.23 5.52
C GLU A 82 21.16 -11.60 6.82
N GLU A 83 22.00 -10.88 7.57
CA GLU A 83 21.62 -10.12 8.76
C GLU A 83 20.62 -9.01 8.40
N ALA A 84 20.86 -8.27 7.31
CA ALA A 84 19.94 -7.25 6.84
C ALA A 84 18.58 -7.86 6.44
N LEU A 85 18.58 -8.99 5.72
CA LEU A 85 17.36 -9.74 5.39
C LEU A 85 16.64 -10.27 6.63
N TYR A 86 17.38 -10.76 7.62
CA TYR A 86 16.84 -11.19 8.90
C TYR A 86 16.09 -10.04 9.61
N MET A 87 16.72 -8.86 9.69
CA MET A 87 16.10 -7.68 10.29
C MET A 87 14.83 -7.24 9.54
N LEU A 88 14.86 -7.23 8.20
CA LEU A 88 13.67 -6.94 7.39
C LEU A 88 12.53 -7.93 7.64
N ARG A 89 12.82 -9.24 7.76
CA ARG A 89 11.83 -10.29 8.00
C ARG A 89 11.19 -10.19 9.40
N HIS A 90 11.96 -9.82 10.43
CA HIS A 90 11.50 -9.74 11.82
C HIS A 90 11.01 -8.35 12.24
N GLY A 91 10.98 -7.43 11.29
CA GLY A 91 10.55 -6.06 11.47
C GLY A 91 11.67 -5.14 11.98
N VAL A 92 11.67 -3.93 11.48
CA VAL A 92 12.66 -2.88 11.77
C VAL A 92 12.00 -1.71 12.48
N ASP A 93 12.74 -1.02 13.34
CA ASP A 93 12.24 0.16 14.03
C ASP A 93 12.35 1.39 13.14
N LEU A 94 11.21 1.99 12.82
CA LEU A 94 11.11 3.23 12.07
C LEU A 94 10.58 4.35 12.98
N LYS A 95 10.68 5.61 12.52
CA LYS A 95 10.24 6.79 13.31
C LYS A 95 8.79 6.72 13.78
N ASP A 96 7.92 6.09 13.01
CA ASP A 96 6.50 5.90 13.27
C ASP A 96 6.20 4.55 13.94
N GLY A 97 7.21 3.86 14.49
CA GLY A 97 7.10 2.57 15.20
C GLY A 97 7.70 1.37 14.44
N ARG A 98 7.74 0.21 15.11
CA ARG A 98 8.23 -1.06 14.53
C ARG A 98 7.37 -1.51 13.35
N THR A 99 7.97 -2.04 12.30
CA THR A 99 7.23 -2.64 11.17
C THR A 99 6.69 -4.02 11.54
N ALA A 100 5.64 -4.44 10.84
CA ALA A 100 5.21 -5.84 10.89
C ALA A 100 6.28 -6.76 10.28
N PRO A 101 6.25 -8.07 10.59
CA PRO A 101 7.05 -9.05 9.89
C PRO A 101 6.80 -9.00 8.37
N ALA A 102 7.85 -9.21 7.60
CA ALA A 102 7.83 -9.19 6.15
C ALA A 102 8.48 -10.47 5.58
N LYS A 103 8.34 -10.68 4.27
CA LYS A 103 9.22 -11.62 3.55
C LYS A 103 10.25 -10.81 2.80
N ALA A 104 11.52 -11.15 2.94
CA ALA A 104 12.63 -10.51 2.26
C ALA A 104 13.60 -11.58 1.74
N GLN A 105 14.02 -11.46 0.48
CA GLN A 105 15.04 -12.31 -0.13
C GLN A 105 15.81 -11.52 -1.19
N VAL A 106 17.09 -11.85 -1.38
CA VAL A 106 17.84 -11.39 -2.55
C VAL A 106 17.31 -12.13 -3.78
N ILE A 107 17.20 -11.42 -4.89
CA ILE A 107 16.82 -11.98 -6.18
C ILE A 107 17.87 -11.60 -7.23
N ALA A 108 17.95 -12.37 -8.31
CA ALA A 108 18.65 -11.91 -9.50
C ALA A 108 17.99 -10.64 -10.04
N GLU A 109 18.75 -9.84 -10.78
CA GLU A 109 18.17 -8.68 -11.48
C GLU A 109 16.98 -9.14 -12.33
N PRO A 110 15.77 -8.61 -12.06
CA PRO A 110 14.60 -9.03 -12.80
C PRO A 110 14.64 -8.44 -14.21
N ASP A 111 14.11 -9.17 -15.19
CA ASP A 111 13.92 -8.65 -16.54
C ASP A 111 12.81 -7.60 -16.53
N VAL A 112 13.20 -6.35 -16.35
CA VAL A 112 12.32 -5.18 -16.27
C VAL A 112 12.81 -4.09 -17.22
N TRP A 113 11.90 -3.22 -17.62
CA TRP A 113 12.20 -2.07 -18.46
C TRP A 113 13.31 -1.17 -17.89
N ALA A 114 14.01 -0.47 -18.77
CA ALA A 114 14.96 0.57 -18.37
C ALA A 114 14.23 1.76 -17.73
N ARG A 115 14.79 2.32 -16.66
CA ARG A 115 14.23 3.51 -16.01
C ARG A 115 14.64 4.78 -16.73
N ILE A 116 13.72 5.73 -16.87
CA ILE A 116 13.99 7.08 -17.41
C ILE A 116 13.62 8.13 -16.34
N PRO A 117 14.56 8.99 -15.91
CA PRO A 117 16.01 8.88 -16.13
C PRO A 117 16.59 7.63 -15.45
N PRO A 118 17.77 7.15 -15.89
CA PRO A 118 18.43 6.00 -15.28
C PRO A 118 18.73 6.23 -13.79
N ILE A 119 19.01 5.14 -13.07
CA ILE A 119 19.57 5.23 -11.72
C ILE A 119 20.92 5.94 -11.75
N ARG A 120 21.21 6.70 -10.70
CA ARG A 120 22.53 7.32 -10.55
C ARG A 120 23.48 6.26 -10.01
N GLU A 121 24.17 5.59 -10.91
CA GLU A 121 25.13 4.56 -10.55
C GLU A 121 26.45 5.18 -10.09
N ARG A 122 26.97 4.66 -8.98
CA ARG A 122 28.34 4.93 -8.53
C ARG A 122 29.15 3.69 -8.87
N LYS A 123 30.03 3.77 -9.87
CA LYS A 123 30.81 2.62 -10.39
C LYS A 123 31.57 1.83 -9.31
N SER A 124 31.88 2.46 -8.18
CA SER A 124 32.61 1.86 -7.07
C SER A 124 31.72 1.18 -6.01
N ILE A 125 30.39 1.26 -6.13
CA ILE A 125 29.45 0.69 -5.15
C ILE A 125 28.57 -0.33 -5.87
N PRO A 126 28.58 -1.61 -5.46
CA PRO A 126 27.71 -2.61 -6.06
C PRO A 126 26.24 -2.33 -5.74
N THR A 127 25.32 -2.96 -6.47
CA THR A 127 23.89 -2.91 -6.18
C THR A 127 23.31 -4.31 -6.12
N SER A 128 22.37 -4.51 -5.21
CA SER A 128 21.61 -5.76 -5.10
C SER A 128 20.15 -5.54 -5.43
N TRP A 129 19.49 -6.60 -5.90
CA TRP A 129 18.04 -6.64 -5.99
C TRP A 129 17.46 -7.49 -4.86
N ILE A 130 16.42 -6.98 -4.22
CA ILE A 130 15.65 -7.72 -3.22
C ILE A 130 14.17 -7.75 -3.58
N GLU A 131 13.53 -8.86 -3.25
CA GLU A 131 12.08 -8.96 -3.20
C GLU A 131 11.62 -8.75 -1.76
N LEU A 132 10.73 -7.79 -1.54
CA LEU A 132 10.15 -7.48 -0.24
C LEU A 132 8.63 -7.57 -0.31
N THR A 133 8.04 -8.49 0.44
CA THR A 133 6.59 -8.61 0.60
C THR A 133 6.15 -8.03 1.94
N ILE A 134 5.32 -6.98 1.90
CA ILE A 134 4.73 -6.35 3.08
C ILE A 134 3.19 -6.38 3.01
N THR A 135 2.54 -6.46 4.17
CA THR A 135 1.07 -6.39 4.29
C THR A 135 0.57 -5.02 4.77
N GLU A 136 1.49 -4.13 5.09
CA GLU A 136 1.24 -2.76 5.49
C GLU A 136 1.41 -1.79 4.31
N GLY A 137 1.30 -0.49 4.57
CA GLY A 137 1.31 0.56 3.55
C GLY A 137 1.66 1.91 4.13
N ARG A 138 2.63 1.97 5.05
CA ARG A 138 3.07 3.23 5.67
C ARG A 138 3.81 4.09 4.64
N ASN A 139 3.84 5.40 4.86
CA ASN A 139 4.49 6.34 3.94
C ASN A 139 5.95 5.90 3.66
N ARG A 140 6.31 5.72 2.37
CA ARG A 140 7.65 5.35 1.92
C ARG A 140 8.26 4.13 2.63
N GLN A 141 7.42 3.21 3.09
CA GLN A 141 7.82 2.16 4.02
C GLN A 141 9.01 1.33 3.54
N VAL A 142 8.95 0.77 2.33
CA VAL A 142 10.02 -0.07 1.78
C VAL A 142 11.36 0.68 1.78
N ARG A 143 11.37 1.92 1.27
CA ARG A 143 12.59 2.75 1.23
C ARG A 143 13.17 3.03 2.61
N ARG A 144 12.31 3.26 3.60
CA ARG A 144 12.72 3.48 4.99
C ARG A 144 13.24 2.19 5.63
N MET A 145 12.62 1.05 5.33
CA MET A 145 13.06 -0.25 5.81
C MET A 145 14.45 -0.61 5.28
N THR A 146 14.67 -0.51 3.96
CA THR A 146 15.98 -0.87 3.39
C THR A 146 17.08 0.09 3.85
N ALA A 147 16.78 1.39 3.96
CA ALA A 147 17.73 2.36 4.51
C ALA A 147 18.07 2.10 5.99
N ALA A 148 17.09 1.67 6.80
CA ALA A 148 17.31 1.36 8.21
C ALA A 148 18.25 0.15 8.43
N VAL A 149 18.32 -0.77 7.46
CA VAL A 149 19.25 -1.90 7.48
C VAL A 149 20.54 -1.65 6.68
N GLY A 150 20.83 -0.39 6.32
CA GLY A 150 22.08 0.00 5.67
C GLY A 150 22.10 -0.07 4.14
N HIS A 151 20.96 -0.37 3.49
CA HIS A 151 20.86 -0.54 2.04
C HIS A 151 19.82 0.43 1.43
N PRO A 152 20.14 1.72 1.24
CA PRO A 152 19.21 2.69 0.64
C PRO A 152 18.65 2.23 -0.72
N THR A 153 17.35 2.41 -0.93
CA THR A 153 16.69 2.03 -2.20
C THR A 153 16.99 3.03 -3.32
N LEU A 154 17.55 2.53 -4.43
CA LEU A 154 17.81 3.26 -5.67
C LEU A 154 16.60 3.24 -6.62
N ARG A 155 15.96 2.08 -6.74
CA ARG A 155 14.81 1.83 -7.61
C ARG A 155 13.78 0.96 -6.89
N LEU A 156 12.50 1.28 -7.05
CA LEU A 156 11.43 0.56 -6.39
C LEU A 156 10.29 0.28 -7.37
N ILE A 157 10.04 -1.00 -7.61
CA ILE A 157 8.98 -1.48 -8.50
C ILE A 157 7.99 -2.28 -7.67
N ARG A 158 6.72 -1.86 -7.63
CA ARG A 158 5.65 -2.68 -7.05
C ARG A 158 5.26 -3.73 -8.09
N GLN A 159 5.60 -4.98 -7.84
CA GLN A 159 5.35 -6.07 -8.78
C GLN A 159 3.91 -6.57 -8.69
N SER A 160 3.35 -6.66 -7.48
CA SER A 160 2.00 -7.13 -7.24
C SER A 160 1.32 -6.54 -6.01
N VAL A 161 0.00 -6.61 -6.03
CA VAL A 161 -0.91 -6.31 -4.93
C VAL A 161 -1.95 -7.44 -4.89
N GLY A 162 -1.95 -8.23 -3.82
CA GLY A 162 -2.86 -9.38 -3.70
C GLY A 162 -2.68 -10.37 -4.85
N SER A 163 -3.76 -10.64 -5.59
CA SER A 163 -3.77 -11.53 -6.76
C SER A 163 -3.42 -10.82 -8.07
N TRP A 164 -3.23 -9.50 -8.06
CA TRP A 164 -2.93 -8.71 -9.26
C TRP A 164 -1.43 -8.41 -9.34
N ASN A 165 -0.89 -8.52 -10.54
CA ASN A 165 0.54 -8.36 -10.81
C ASN A 165 0.76 -7.70 -12.19
N LEU A 166 2.00 -7.34 -12.49
CA LEU A 166 2.37 -6.70 -13.74
C LEU A 166 2.16 -7.60 -14.98
N ASN A 167 2.43 -8.90 -14.90
CA ASN A 167 2.18 -9.89 -15.97
C ASN A 167 2.56 -9.39 -17.39
N GLY A 168 3.75 -8.79 -17.53
CA GLY A 168 4.28 -8.32 -18.82
C GLY A 168 3.87 -6.91 -19.24
N LEU A 169 3.01 -6.20 -18.48
CA LEU A 169 2.68 -4.80 -18.74
C LEU A 169 3.94 -3.93 -18.76
N GLN A 170 4.19 -3.25 -19.87
CA GLN A 170 5.26 -2.27 -19.99
C GLN A 170 4.88 -0.93 -19.34
N PRO A 171 5.85 -0.05 -19.02
CA PRO A 171 5.56 1.24 -18.41
C PRO A 171 4.54 2.05 -19.21
N GLY A 172 3.51 2.54 -18.51
CA GLY A 172 2.43 3.32 -19.10
C GLY A 172 1.32 2.47 -19.73
N GLU A 173 1.55 1.17 -19.93
CA GLU A 173 0.50 0.25 -20.36
C GLU A 173 -0.47 -0.04 -19.22
N GLN A 174 -1.72 -0.28 -19.61
CA GLN A 174 -2.78 -0.65 -18.71
C GLN A 174 -3.54 -1.86 -19.22
N ARG A 175 -4.13 -2.61 -18.29
CA ARG A 175 -5.07 -3.69 -18.56
C ARG A 175 -6.30 -3.53 -17.68
N GLU A 176 -7.47 -3.63 -18.29
CA GLU A 176 -8.73 -3.67 -17.56
C GLU A 176 -9.11 -5.12 -17.24
N VAL A 177 -9.63 -5.35 -16.03
CA VAL A 177 -10.20 -6.62 -15.60
C VAL A 177 -11.50 -6.35 -14.85
N GLU A 178 -12.46 -7.26 -14.97
CA GLU A 178 -13.65 -7.24 -14.13
C GLU A 178 -13.41 -8.03 -12.85
N VAL A 179 -13.80 -7.46 -11.72
CA VAL A 179 -13.68 -8.09 -10.41
C VAL A 179 -15.07 -8.35 -9.85
N ALA A 180 -15.34 -9.60 -9.49
CA ALA A 180 -16.49 -9.93 -8.67
C ALA A 180 -16.23 -9.46 -7.24
N LEU A 181 -17.00 -8.50 -6.74
CA LEU A 181 -16.97 -8.17 -5.32
C LEU A 181 -17.44 -9.40 -4.52
N PRO A 182 -16.68 -9.89 -3.54
CA PRO A 182 -17.21 -10.89 -2.62
C PRO A 182 -18.43 -10.29 -1.91
N ARG A 183 -19.56 -11.02 -1.91
CA ARG A 183 -20.74 -10.64 -1.12
C ARG A 183 -20.30 -10.56 0.34
N MET A 184 -20.36 -9.37 0.94
CA MET A 184 -20.21 -9.27 2.39
C MET A 184 -21.35 -10.06 3.04
N PRO A 185 -21.11 -10.78 4.15
CA PRO A 185 -22.22 -11.23 4.99
C PRO A 185 -23.03 -9.99 5.39
N ALA A 186 -24.35 -10.10 5.31
CA ALA A 186 -25.25 -9.02 5.70
C ALA A 186 -24.84 -8.49 7.07
N LYS A 187 -24.82 -7.16 7.24
CA LYS A 187 -24.67 -6.54 8.56
C LYS A 187 -25.64 -7.25 9.50
N PRO A 188 -25.21 -7.74 10.67
CA PRO A 188 -26.18 -8.21 11.65
C PRO A 188 -27.11 -7.02 11.93
N GLU A 189 -28.42 -7.25 11.75
CA GLU A 189 -29.43 -6.27 12.14
C GLU A 189 -29.09 -5.81 13.56
N ARG A 190 -28.95 -4.49 13.73
CA ARG A 190 -28.87 -3.91 15.07
C ARG A 190 -30.16 -4.29 15.76
N LYS A 191 -30.14 -5.34 16.59
CA LYS A 191 -31.24 -5.64 17.51
C LYS A 191 -31.44 -4.37 18.33
N ASN A 192 -32.58 -3.71 18.13
CA ASN A 192 -33.01 -2.58 18.94
C ASN A 192 -32.90 -2.99 20.40
N ARG A 193 -31.93 -2.43 21.11
CA ARG A 193 -31.83 -2.58 22.56
C ARG A 193 -33.05 -1.86 23.12
N PRO A 194 -33.92 -2.52 23.91
CA PRO A 194 -35.06 -1.84 24.49
C PRO A 194 -34.54 -0.68 25.34
N THR A 195 -35.08 0.51 25.07
CA THR A 195 -34.85 1.72 25.85
C THR A 195 -35.20 1.41 27.31
N ALA A 196 -34.21 1.57 28.20
CA ALA A 196 -34.44 1.44 29.62
C ALA A 196 -35.52 2.46 30.03
N ARG A 197 -36.58 1.96 30.67
CA ARG A 197 -37.63 2.79 31.27
C ARG A 197 -37.00 3.75 32.29
N PRO A 198 -37.50 4.99 32.44
CA PRO A 198 -37.02 5.89 33.47
C PRO A 198 -37.24 5.24 34.84
N GLY A 199 -36.16 5.00 35.57
CA GLY A 199 -36.23 4.50 36.94
C GLY A 199 -36.97 5.51 37.82
N SER A 200 -38.04 5.05 38.45
CA SER A 200 -38.73 5.76 39.53
C SER A 200 -37.74 6.09 40.64
N TYR A 201 -37.48 7.38 40.84
CA TYR A 201 -36.78 7.88 42.02
C TYR A 201 -37.63 7.52 43.25
N LYS A 202 -37.24 6.49 44.00
CA LYS A 202 -37.75 6.27 45.35
C LYS A 202 -37.22 7.39 46.23
N SER A 203 -38.12 8.26 46.65
CA SER A 203 -37.93 9.25 47.71
C SER A 203 -37.38 8.57 48.97
N ARG A 204 -36.25 9.09 49.47
CA ARG A 204 -35.72 8.75 50.80
C ARG A 204 -36.71 9.27 51.86
N PRO A 205 -37.00 8.53 52.93
CA PRO A 205 -37.77 9.07 54.03
C PRO A 205 -36.89 10.05 54.81
N ASP A 206 -37.39 11.26 54.93
CA ASP A 206 -36.92 12.30 55.84
C ASP A 206 -37.05 11.79 57.28
N ARG A 207 -35.92 11.40 57.90
CA ARG A 207 -35.86 11.18 59.34
C ARG A 207 -35.58 12.52 60.00
N GLY A 208 -36.65 13.26 60.22
CA GLY A 208 -36.64 14.36 61.17
C GLY A 208 -36.37 13.85 62.60
N ARG A 209 -35.48 14.59 63.27
CA ARG A 209 -35.82 15.46 64.43
C ARG A 209 -35.16 15.10 65.77
N LYS A 210 -34.78 16.20 66.46
CA LYS A 210 -34.55 16.39 67.91
C LYS A 210 -33.11 16.05 68.36
N ARG A 211 -32.43 16.88 69.15
CA ARG A 211 -32.82 18.01 70.00
C ARG A 211 -31.57 18.81 70.31
#